data_AF-A0A8I3WUT9-F1
#
_entry.id   AF-A0A8I3WUT9-F1
#
_cell.length_a   1.000
_cell.length_b   1.000
_cell.length_c   1.000
_cell.angle_alpha   90.00
_cell.angle_beta   90.00
_cell.angle_gamma   90.00
#
_symmetry.space_group_name_H-M   'P 1'
#
loop_
_entity.id
_entity.type
_entity.pdbx_description
1 polymer ?
#
loop_
_entity_poly.entity_id
_entity_poly.type
_entity_poly.pdbx_seq_one_letter_code
_entity_poly.pdbx_strand_id
1 'polypeptide(L)'
;MGVSKLDILYRRLLLTKLFIRGWGRPEDLKRLFEFRKMIGNRERCQNLVSSDYPVHIDKIEEQSDCKILDGHFVSPMAHYVPDIMPIESIIARRSSLKNVSDLFVMGGALVLESAALLHWLEREGYGPLGMTGISMGGHMASLAVSNWPKPMPLIPCLSWSTASGVFTTGVLSKSINWRELEKQYYTQTVYEEEIIHMLEYCGTDSFKMGQEFVKRFTSSADKLTNLNLVSRTINLDITDQVVSQKPVDCHNSSKTSVSATSEGLLLQDTSKIECFNQTLSTNKSSYTSCNPQSYHLLSKEQRRNSLRKESLIFMKGVMDECTHVANFSVPVDPSLIIVVQAKEDAYIPRTGVRSLQEIWPGCEIRYLEGGHISAYLFKQGLFRQAIYDAFERFLHKYAN
;
A
#
# COMPACT_ATOMS: atom_id res chain seq x y z
N MET A 1 -8.71 11.92 11.70
CA MET A 1 -8.29 13.03 10.81
C MET A 1 -9.08 12.95 9.52
N GLY A 2 -9.42 14.09 8.92
CA GLY A 2 -10.13 14.13 7.63
C GLY A 2 -9.26 13.58 6.49
N VAL A 3 -9.90 13.11 5.42
CA VAL A 3 -9.25 12.60 4.22
C VAL A 3 -9.36 13.67 3.12
N SER A 4 -8.25 13.94 2.41
CA SER A 4 -8.22 14.96 1.35
C SER A 4 -9.20 14.68 0.22
N LYS A 5 -10.11 15.63 -0.05
CA LYS A 5 -11.07 15.56 -1.18
C LYS A 5 -10.36 15.61 -2.54
N LEU A 6 -9.23 16.33 -2.63
CA LEU A 6 -8.44 16.43 -3.87
C LEU A 6 -7.85 15.07 -4.24
N ASP A 7 -7.30 14.35 -3.26
CA ASP A 7 -6.74 13.02 -3.46
C ASP A 7 -7.84 12.02 -3.89
N ILE A 8 -9.03 12.12 -3.27
CA ILE A 8 -10.21 11.32 -3.64
C ILE A 8 -10.69 11.67 -5.07
N LEU A 9 -10.67 12.94 -5.46
CA LEU A 9 -11.04 13.35 -6.81
C LEU A 9 -10.02 12.83 -7.84
N TYR A 10 -8.73 12.95 -7.55
CA TYR A 10 -7.66 12.40 -8.40
C TYR A 10 -7.84 10.89 -8.63
N ARG A 11 -8.25 10.15 -7.58
CA ARG A 11 -8.62 8.73 -7.69
C ARG A 11 -9.69 8.43 -8.74
N ARG A 12 -10.60 9.37 -8.99
CA ARG A 12 -11.67 9.21 -10.00
C ARG A 12 -11.19 9.54 -11.43
N LEU A 13 -10.04 10.20 -11.57
CA LEU A 13 -9.51 10.67 -12.86
C LEU A 13 -8.40 9.78 -13.43
N LEU A 14 -7.97 8.74 -12.70
CA LEU A 14 -6.93 7.81 -13.17
C LEU A 14 -7.46 6.91 -14.30
N LEU A 15 -6.97 7.16 -15.51
CA LEU A 15 -7.31 6.38 -16.72
C LEU A 15 -6.32 5.24 -16.99
N THR A 16 -5.13 5.29 -16.41
CA THR A 16 -4.09 4.27 -16.58
C THR A 16 -4.41 3.02 -15.77
N LYS A 17 -4.27 1.85 -16.41
CA LYS A 17 -4.35 0.55 -15.74
C LYS A 17 -2.96 0.02 -15.44
N LEU A 18 -2.79 -0.50 -14.23
CA LEU A 18 -1.57 -1.13 -13.72
C LEU A 18 -1.76 -2.64 -13.61
N PHE A 19 -0.64 -3.38 -13.64
CA PHE A 19 -0.61 -4.84 -13.49
C PHE A 19 -1.50 -5.55 -14.51
N ILE A 20 -1.56 -5.01 -15.73
CA ILE A 20 -2.44 -5.49 -16.80
C ILE A 20 -2.12 -6.92 -17.28
N ARG A 21 -0.91 -7.42 -17.01
CA ARG A 21 -0.44 -8.78 -17.33
C ARG A 21 -0.45 -9.74 -16.14
N GLY A 22 -0.88 -9.27 -14.97
CA GLY A 22 -1.10 -10.11 -13.79
C GLY A 22 0.05 -10.07 -12.77
N TRP A 23 0.32 -11.19 -12.11
CA TRP A 23 1.26 -11.26 -10.98
C TRP A 23 2.72 -11.25 -11.42
N GLY A 24 3.02 -11.84 -12.57
CA GLY A 24 4.38 -12.17 -13.02
C GLY A 24 4.54 -13.69 -13.15
N ARG A 25 5.70 -14.17 -13.62
CA ARG A 25 5.95 -15.62 -13.65
C ARG A 25 6.19 -16.13 -12.22
N PRO A 26 5.58 -17.24 -11.80
CA PRO A 26 5.79 -17.83 -10.47
C PRO A 26 7.27 -18.02 -10.12
N GLU A 27 8.07 -18.53 -11.05
CA GLU A 27 9.50 -18.79 -10.87
C GLU A 27 10.28 -17.48 -10.64
N ASP A 28 9.90 -16.41 -11.33
CA ASP A 28 10.51 -15.10 -11.15
C ASP A 28 10.16 -14.49 -9.79
N LEU A 29 8.93 -14.67 -9.31
CA LEU A 29 8.55 -14.24 -7.96
C LEU A 29 9.37 -14.97 -6.89
N LYS A 30 9.56 -16.28 -7.03
CA LYS A 30 10.41 -17.07 -6.11
C LYS A 30 11.83 -16.52 -6.06
N ARG A 31 12.44 -16.30 -7.24
CA ARG A 31 13.79 -15.72 -7.40
C ARG A 31 13.87 -14.32 -6.79
N LEU A 32 12.84 -13.48 -7.01
CA LEU A 32 12.78 -12.13 -6.43
C LEU A 32 12.70 -12.16 -4.92
N PHE A 33 11.94 -13.08 -4.31
CA PHE A 33 11.83 -13.18 -2.85
C PHE A 33 13.14 -13.66 -2.22
N GLU A 34 13.83 -14.62 -2.85
CA GLU A 34 15.17 -15.03 -2.42
C GLU A 34 16.17 -13.87 -2.54
N PHE A 35 16.14 -13.16 -3.67
CA PHE A 35 17.00 -12.00 -3.87
C PHE A 35 16.68 -10.87 -2.88
N ARG A 36 15.40 -10.63 -2.57
CA ARG A 36 14.92 -9.69 -1.54
C ARG A 36 15.56 -9.96 -0.19
N LYS A 37 15.66 -11.22 0.23
CA LYS A 37 16.32 -11.61 1.49
C LYS A 37 17.81 -11.26 1.49
N MET A 38 18.47 -11.27 0.34
CA MET A 38 19.86 -10.87 0.18
C MET A 38 20.01 -9.35 0.23
N ILE A 39 19.25 -8.61 -0.59
CA ILE A 39 19.33 -7.14 -0.65
C ILE A 39 18.73 -6.47 0.57
N GLY A 40 17.86 -7.12 1.36
CA GLY A 40 17.32 -6.56 2.61
C GLY A 40 18.34 -6.52 3.75
N ASN A 41 19.44 -7.26 3.62
CA ASN A 41 20.52 -7.27 4.59
C ASN A 41 21.67 -6.39 4.09
N ARG A 42 21.94 -5.27 4.77
CA ARG A 42 22.98 -4.32 4.37
C ARG A 42 24.38 -4.93 4.28
N GLU A 43 24.73 -5.82 5.21
CA GLU A 43 26.07 -6.44 5.23
C GLU A 43 26.33 -7.30 3.99
N ARG A 44 25.27 -7.95 3.48
CA ARG A 44 25.32 -8.69 2.21
C ARG A 44 25.23 -7.74 1.02
N CYS A 45 24.28 -6.81 1.05
CA CYS A 45 23.97 -5.91 -0.06
C CYS A 45 25.14 -5.00 -0.44
N GLN A 46 25.91 -4.50 0.53
CA GLN A 46 27.06 -3.62 0.28
C GLN A 46 28.16 -4.26 -0.58
N ASN A 47 28.20 -5.60 -0.67
CA ASN A 47 29.20 -6.33 -1.45
C ASN A 47 28.68 -6.70 -2.86
N LEU A 48 27.42 -6.38 -3.18
CA LEU A 48 26.83 -6.73 -4.48
C LEU A 48 27.23 -5.76 -5.59
N VAL A 49 27.65 -4.55 -5.26
CA VAL A 49 28.09 -3.55 -6.22
C VAL A 49 29.48 -3.11 -5.86
N SER A 50 30.41 -3.26 -6.80
CA SER A 50 31.80 -2.90 -6.56
C SER A 50 31.96 -1.38 -6.43
N SER A 51 32.93 -0.93 -5.63
CA SER A 51 33.25 0.49 -5.48
C SER A 51 33.81 1.13 -6.75
N ASP A 52 34.26 0.32 -7.71
CA ASP A 52 34.75 0.72 -9.03
C ASP A 52 33.72 0.47 -10.15
N TYR A 53 32.43 0.24 -9.82
CA TYR A 53 31.40 -0.07 -10.80
C TYR A 53 31.38 0.96 -11.96
N PRO A 54 31.36 0.50 -13.22
CA PRO A 54 31.51 1.38 -14.36
C PRO A 54 30.25 2.23 -14.58
N VAL A 55 30.44 3.54 -14.54
CA VAL A 55 29.44 4.53 -14.95
C VAL A 55 30.06 5.38 -16.05
N HIS A 56 29.42 5.39 -17.22
CA HIS A 56 29.91 6.08 -18.39
C HIS A 56 29.19 7.42 -18.53
N ILE A 57 29.95 8.50 -18.67
CA ILE A 57 29.38 9.83 -18.91
C ILE A 57 29.42 10.08 -20.42
N ASP A 58 28.24 10.24 -21.01
CA ASP A 58 28.06 10.45 -22.45
C ASP A 58 28.17 11.93 -22.80
N LYS A 59 27.68 12.79 -21.91
CA LYS A 59 27.60 14.22 -22.14
C LYS A 59 27.69 14.99 -20.83
N ILE A 60 28.38 16.13 -20.90
CA ILE A 60 28.51 17.08 -19.80
C ILE A 60 27.98 18.42 -20.31
N GLU A 61 27.05 19.02 -19.59
CA GLU A 61 26.61 20.39 -19.80
C GLU A 61 26.94 21.23 -18.57
N GLU A 62 27.65 22.34 -18.78
CA GLU A 62 27.92 23.32 -17.73
C GLU A 62 26.85 24.41 -17.75
N GLN A 63 26.27 24.68 -16.58
CA GLN A 63 25.36 25.79 -16.34
C GLN A 63 25.98 26.73 -15.30
N SER A 64 25.35 27.89 -15.06
CA SER A 64 25.88 28.91 -14.13
C SER A 64 25.96 28.44 -12.68
N ASP A 65 25.11 27.49 -12.29
CA ASP A 65 24.92 27.04 -10.91
C ASP A 65 25.00 25.51 -10.74
N CYS A 66 25.11 24.75 -11.83
CA CYS A 66 25.21 23.30 -11.79
C CYS A 66 25.94 22.71 -13.01
N LYS A 67 26.36 21.46 -12.86
CA LYS A 67 26.89 20.62 -13.94
C LYS A 67 25.91 19.47 -14.16
N ILE A 68 25.42 19.31 -15.38
CA ILE A 68 24.57 18.18 -15.77
C ILE A 68 25.45 17.13 -16.43
N LEU A 69 25.37 15.90 -15.92
CA LEU A 69 26.08 14.75 -16.47
C LEU A 69 25.04 13.75 -16.94
N ASP A 70 24.92 13.61 -18.26
CA ASP A 70 24.15 12.53 -18.87
C ASP A 70 25.08 11.35 -19.05
N GLY A 71 24.67 10.19 -18.54
CA GLY A 71 25.46 8.97 -18.60
C GLY A 71 24.61 7.73 -18.54
N HIS A 72 25.26 6.59 -18.62
CA HIS A 72 24.63 5.29 -18.53
C HIS A 72 25.55 4.26 -17.86
N PHE A 73 24.93 3.20 -17.36
CA PHE A 73 25.60 2.02 -16.86
C PHE A 73 24.67 0.82 -17.00
N VAL A 74 25.25 -0.38 -17.01
CA VAL A 74 24.48 -1.63 -16.95
C VAL A 74 23.95 -1.78 -15.54
N SER A 75 22.65 -1.97 -15.36
CA SER A 75 22.07 -2.17 -14.04
C SER A 75 22.65 -3.42 -13.37
N PRO A 76 23.20 -3.35 -12.14
CA PRO A 76 23.79 -4.52 -11.49
C PRO A 76 22.78 -5.66 -11.28
N MET A 77 21.48 -5.33 -11.25
CA MET A 77 20.38 -6.29 -11.18
C MET A 77 20.39 -7.30 -12.33
N ALA A 78 20.86 -6.89 -13.52
CA ALA A 78 21.01 -7.77 -14.68
C ALA A 78 21.94 -8.97 -14.40
N HIS A 79 22.92 -8.80 -13.52
CA HIS A 79 23.90 -9.83 -13.20
C HIS A 79 23.39 -10.82 -12.15
N TYR A 80 22.59 -10.37 -11.19
CA TYR A 80 22.13 -11.20 -10.07
C TYR A 80 20.82 -11.93 -10.34
N VAL A 81 19.93 -11.34 -11.14
CA VAL A 81 18.64 -11.95 -11.48
C VAL A 81 18.46 -11.89 -13.00
N PRO A 82 19.16 -12.75 -13.76
CA PRO A 82 19.12 -12.71 -15.23
C PRO A 82 17.70 -12.90 -15.77
N ASP A 83 17.42 -12.30 -16.92
CA ASP A 83 16.17 -12.41 -17.68
C ASP A 83 14.90 -11.89 -16.98
N ILE A 84 15.04 -11.16 -15.87
CA ILE A 84 13.90 -10.61 -15.12
C ILE A 84 13.58 -9.16 -15.49
N MET A 85 14.60 -8.41 -15.94
CA MET A 85 14.43 -7.04 -16.38
C MET A 85 14.01 -7.01 -17.85
N PRO A 86 13.12 -6.08 -18.26
CA PRO A 86 12.93 -5.78 -19.67
C PRO A 86 14.27 -5.43 -20.32
N ILE A 87 14.49 -5.89 -21.56
CA ILE A 87 15.75 -5.64 -22.29
C ILE A 87 16.02 -4.13 -22.39
N GLU A 88 14.96 -3.33 -22.54
CA GLU A 88 15.03 -1.87 -22.63
C GLU A 88 15.41 -1.19 -21.31
N SER A 89 15.35 -1.92 -20.19
CA SER A 89 15.69 -1.46 -18.84
C SER A 89 17.04 -2.00 -18.34
N ILE A 90 17.73 -2.87 -19.11
CA ILE A 90 19.09 -3.33 -18.78
C ILE A 90 20.05 -2.14 -18.75
N ILE A 91 19.88 -1.23 -19.70
CA ILE A 91 20.44 0.12 -19.64
C ILE A 91 19.37 0.98 -19.00
N ALA A 92 19.65 1.54 -17.82
CA ALA A 92 18.67 2.30 -17.04
C ALA A 92 18.12 3.51 -17.82
N ARG A 93 16.94 3.34 -18.45
CA ARG A 93 16.29 4.40 -19.24
C ARG A 93 14.82 4.60 -18.89
N ARG A 94 13.99 3.54 -18.81
CA ARG A 94 12.55 3.60 -18.44
C ARG A 94 12.04 2.24 -17.93
N SER A 95 10.96 2.22 -17.15
CA SER A 95 10.21 0.99 -16.76
C SER A 95 8.69 1.19 -16.86
N SER A 96 7.93 0.08 -16.97
CA SER A 96 6.46 0.08 -16.98
C SER A 96 5.95 -1.10 -16.15
N LEU A 97 5.01 -0.83 -15.22
CA LEU A 97 4.47 -1.82 -14.28
C LEU A 97 3.36 -2.68 -14.92
N LYS A 98 3.75 -3.61 -15.78
CA LYS A 98 2.82 -4.51 -16.49
C LYS A 98 2.40 -5.69 -15.63
N ASN A 99 3.29 -6.20 -14.80
CA ASN A 99 3.04 -7.22 -13.77
C ASN A 99 3.29 -6.66 -12.37
N VAL A 100 2.77 -7.34 -11.35
CA VAL A 100 3.10 -7.04 -9.95
C VAL A 100 4.61 -7.22 -9.70
N SER A 101 5.20 -8.29 -10.21
CA SER A 101 6.64 -8.56 -10.12
C SER A 101 7.51 -7.42 -10.65
N ASP A 102 7.05 -6.67 -11.66
CA ASP A 102 7.81 -5.56 -12.26
C ASP A 102 8.11 -4.47 -11.21
N LEU A 103 7.26 -4.30 -10.20
CA LEU A 103 7.49 -3.37 -9.10
C LEU A 103 8.69 -3.80 -8.24
N PHE A 104 8.87 -5.10 -8.05
CA PHE A 104 9.94 -5.66 -7.24
C PHE A 104 11.26 -5.67 -8.00
N VAL A 105 11.20 -5.95 -9.30
CA VAL A 105 12.34 -5.76 -10.20
C VAL A 105 12.81 -4.32 -10.14
N MET A 106 11.89 -3.35 -10.25
CA MET A 106 12.22 -1.93 -10.14
C MET A 106 12.83 -1.57 -8.78
N GLY A 107 12.28 -2.07 -7.67
CA GLY A 107 12.83 -1.83 -6.33
C GLY A 107 14.24 -2.40 -6.16
N GLY A 108 14.45 -3.66 -6.55
CA GLY A 108 15.76 -4.32 -6.47
C GLY A 108 16.80 -3.65 -7.38
N ALA A 109 16.41 -3.30 -8.60
CA ALA A 109 17.26 -2.55 -9.52
C ALA A 109 17.67 -1.21 -8.91
N LEU A 110 16.72 -0.43 -8.39
CA LEU A 110 17.01 0.88 -7.84
C LEU A 110 17.95 0.82 -6.63
N VAL A 111 17.82 -0.18 -5.75
CA VAL A 111 18.75 -0.37 -4.62
C VAL A 111 20.19 -0.52 -5.12
N LEU A 112 20.40 -1.40 -6.11
CA LEU A 112 21.75 -1.67 -6.64
C LEU A 112 22.28 -0.52 -7.52
N GLU A 113 21.43 0.05 -8.37
CA GLU A 113 21.76 1.20 -9.22
C GLU A 113 22.13 2.42 -8.37
N SER A 114 21.43 2.63 -7.26
CA SER A 114 21.76 3.67 -6.28
C SER A 114 23.14 3.43 -5.66
N ALA A 115 23.47 2.19 -5.31
CA ALA A 115 24.81 1.86 -4.81
C ALA A 115 25.90 2.13 -5.86
N ALA A 116 25.66 1.78 -7.13
CA ALA A 116 26.60 2.07 -8.22
C ALA A 116 26.84 3.58 -8.38
N LEU A 117 25.77 4.38 -8.38
CA LEU A 117 25.87 5.83 -8.46
C LEU A 117 26.53 6.45 -7.23
N LEU A 118 26.22 5.98 -6.02
CA LEU A 118 26.86 6.48 -4.81
C LEU A 118 28.36 6.16 -4.79
N HIS A 119 28.77 4.95 -5.16
CA HIS A 119 30.20 4.62 -5.31
C HIS A 119 30.89 5.47 -6.36
N TRP A 120 30.25 5.71 -7.51
CA TRP A 120 30.77 6.60 -8.53
C TRP A 120 30.91 8.04 -7.99
N LEU A 121 29.88 8.57 -7.33
CA LEU A 121 29.92 9.91 -6.73
C LEU A 121 31.06 10.07 -5.73
N GLU A 122 31.23 9.11 -4.82
CA GLU A 122 32.33 9.13 -3.84
C GLU A 122 33.71 9.07 -4.51
N ARG A 123 33.85 8.24 -5.54
CA ARG A 123 35.12 8.08 -6.29
C ARG A 123 35.51 9.35 -7.04
N GLU A 124 34.54 10.05 -7.61
CA GLU A 124 34.76 11.33 -8.28
C GLU A 124 34.93 12.52 -7.30
N GLY A 125 34.86 12.26 -5.99
CA GLY A 125 35.10 13.26 -4.94
C GLY A 125 33.88 14.12 -4.60
N TYR A 126 32.67 13.71 -5.01
CA TYR A 126 31.45 14.41 -4.63
C TYR A 126 31.06 14.09 -3.18
N GLY A 127 30.69 15.11 -2.42
CA GLY A 127 30.18 14.96 -1.05
C GLY A 127 29.86 16.32 -0.40
N PRO A 128 29.09 16.34 0.70
CA PRO A 128 28.38 15.20 1.31
C PRO A 128 27.26 14.67 0.40
N LEU A 129 26.98 13.36 0.47
CA LEU A 129 25.93 12.71 -0.33
C LEU A 129 24.65 12.56 0.49
N GLY A 130 23.49 12.61 -0.18
CA GLY A 130 22.17 12.42 0.44
C GLY A 130 21.15 11.95 -0.58
N MET A 131 20.03 11.42 -0.09
CA MET A 131 18.95 10.91 -0.94
C MET A 131 17.60 11.52 -0.56
N THR A 132 16.82 11.84 -1.59
CA THR A 132 15.44 12.27 -1.42
C THR A 132 14.61 11.73 -2.58
N GLY A 133 13.30 11.70 -2.38
CA GLY A 133 12.35 11.38 -3.41
C GLY A 133 10.95 11.70 -2.92
N ILE A 134 10.03 11.82 -3.88
CA ILE A 134 8.63 12.11 -3.59
C ILE A 134 7.79 10.88 -3.92
N SER A 135 6.82 10.56 -3.06
CA SER A 135 5.89 9.45 -3.24
C SER A 135 6.63 8.13 -3.43
N MET A 136 6.39 7.40 -4.52
CA MET A 136 7.15 6.19 -4.84
C MET A 136 8.67 6.42 -4.83
N GLY A 137 9.15 7.58 -5.31
CA GLY A 137 10.58 7.91 -5.26
C GLY A 137 11.14 8.03 -3.83
N GLY A 138 10.35 8.54 -2.89
CA GLY A 138 10.75 8.63 -1.47
C GLY A 138 10.83 7.26 -0.81
N HIS A 139 9.91 6.37 -1.18
CA HIS A 139 9.94 4.98 -0.75
C HIS A 139 11.16 4.24 -1.33
N MET A 140 11.45 4.46 -2.61
CA MET A 140 12.62 3.86 -3.25
C MET A 140 13.95 4.36 -2.66
N ALA A 141 14.06 5.66 -2.39
CA ALA A 141 15.19 6.23 -1.65
C ALA A 141 15.33 5.58 -0.27
N SER A 142 14.22 5.31 0.42
CA SER A 142 14.22 4.61 1.71
C SER A 142 14.84 3.20 1.62
N LEU A 143 14.48 2.44 0.58
CA LEU A 143 15.06 1.11 0.33
C LEU A 143 16.56 1.19 0.01
N ALA A 144 16.99 2.18 -0.79
CA ALA A 144 18.39 2.36 -1.14
C ALA A 144 19.25 2.71 0.09
N VAL A 145 18.84 3.70 0.89
CA VAL A 145 19.60 4.14 2.08
C VAL A 145 19.66 3.06 3.16
N SER A 146 18.60 2.26 3.33
CA SER A 146 18.61 1.11 4.24
C SER A 146 19.74 0.12 3.95
N ASN A 147 20.19 0.05 2.69
CA ASN A 147 21.22 -0.87 2.22
C ASN A 147 22.59 -0.22 1.97
N TRP A 148 22.71 1.09 2.18
CA TRP A 148 23.98 1.79 2.04
C TRP A 148 24.81 1.68 3.35
N PRO A 149 26.12 1.35 3.27
CA PRO A 149 26.94 1.08 4.45
C PRO A 149 27.44 2.32 5.22
N LYS A 150 27.10 3.54 4.79
CA LYS A 150 27.55 4.78 5.44
C LYS A 150 26.37 5.64 5.93
N PRO A 151 26.57 6.49 6.95
CA PRO A 151 25.59 7.49 7.35
C PRO A 151 25.22 8.38 6.16
N MET A 152 23.93 8.61 5.94
CA MET A 152 23.45 9.41 4.80
C MET A 152 22.13 10.13 5.14
N PRO A 153 22.06 11.46 4.92
CA PRO A 153 20.80 12.20 4.90
C PRO A 153 19.76 11.54 3.99
N LEU A 154 18.58 11.26 4.54
CA LEU A 154 17.45 10.73 3.78
C LEU A 154 16.20 11.56 4.06
N ILE A 155 15.59 12.05 2.98
CA ILE A 155 14.38 12.89 3.04
C ILE A 155 13.29 12.26 2.14
N PRO A 156 12.58 11.24 2.65
CA PRO A 156 11.51 10.59 1.91
C PRO A 156 10.23 11.43 2.07
N CYS A 157 9.83 12.09 0.99
CA CYS A 157 8.69 12.99 0.97
C CYS A 157 7.43 12.24 0.51
N LEU A 158 6.34 12.40 1.26
CA LEU A 158 5.02 11.84 0.96
C LEU A 158 5.08 10.33 0.68
N SER A 159 5.87 9.58 1.44
CA SER A 159 6.08 8.14 1.21
C SER A 159 6.07 7.38 2.52
N TRP A 160 5.58 6.15 2.56
CA TRP A 160 5.42 5.42 3.83
C TRP A 160 6.23 4.12 3.87
N SER A 161 6.06 3.35 4.94
CA SER A 161 6.83 2.14 5.21
C SER A 161 6.54 0.97 4.27
N THR A 162 5.46 0.99 3.48
CA THR A 162 5.14 -0.07 2.49
C THR A 162 4.30 0.49 1.35
N ALA A 163 4.40 -0.13 0.18
CA ALA A 163 3.55 0.17 -0.97
C ALA A 163 2.18 -0.54 -0.92
N SER A 164 2.00 -1.53 -0.04
CA SER A 164 0.80 -2.38 -0.01
C SER A 164 -0.50 -1.58 0.11
N GLY A 165 -0.53 -0.58 1.00
CA GLY A 165 -1.68 0.30 1.18
C GLY A 165 -2.07 1.05 -0.09
N VAL A 166 -1.09 1.49 -0.89
CA VAL A 166 -1.32 2.27 -2.12
C VAL A 166 -2.10 1.46 -3.16
N PHE A 167 -1.74 0.18 -3.33
CA PHE A 167 -2.32 -0.70 -4.34
C PHE A 167 -3.56 -1.48 -3.86
N THR A 168 -3.76 -1.63 -2.55
CA THR A 168 -4.90 -2.39 -2.01
C THR A 168 -6.07 -1.50 -1.62
N THR A 169 -5.83 -0.41 -0.88
CA THR A 169 -6.89 0.44 -0.30
C THR A 169 -6.79 1.91 -0.74
N GLY A 170 -5.60 2.34 -1.16
CA GLY A 170 -5.26 3.70 -1.55
C GLY A 170 -5.77 4.10 -2.93
N VAL A 171 -5.27 5.23 -3.42
CA VAL A 171 -5.75 5.85 -4.66
C VAL A 171 -5.53 4.94 -5.88
N LEU A 172 -4.39 4.25 -5.97
CA LEU A 172 -4.08 3.38 -7.12
C LEU A 172 -4.85 2.05 -7.13
N SER A 173 -5.52 1.67 -6.05
CA SER A 173 -6.29 0.42 -5.97
C SER A 173 -7.34 0.26 -7.08
N LYS A 174 -7.89 1.37 -7.60
CA LYS A 174 -8.87 1.36 -8.71
C LYS A 174 -8.24 1.23 -10.09
N SER A 175 -6.94 1.51 -10.21
CA SER A 175 -6.16 1.35 -11.44
C SER A 175 -5.66 -0.09 -11.64
N ILE A 176 -5.74 -0.93 -10.61
CA ILE A 176 -5.30 -2.33 -10.69
C ILE A 176 -6.27 -3.16 -11.52
N ASN A 177 -5.75 -3.98 -12.42
CA ASN A 177 -6.54 -4.98 -13.16
C ASN A 177 -6.88 -6.20 -12.28
N TRP A 178 -7.72 -6.00 -11.25
CA TRP A 178 -8.11 -7.07 -10.31
C TRP A 178 -8.70 -8.31 -10.99
N ARG A 179 -9.42 -8.13 -12.11
CA ARG A 179 -9.99 -9.24 -12.87
C ARG A 179 -8.92 -10.21 -13.38
N GLU A 180 -7.78 -9.69 -13.85
CA GLU A 180 -6.68 -10.54 -14.31
C GLU A 180 -5.95 -11.20 -13.15
N LEU A 181 -5.71 -10.45 -12.07
CA LEU A 181 -5.06 -10.96 -10.87
C LEU A 181 -5.87 -12.08 -10.18
N GLU A 182 -7.17 -11.88 -10.01
CA GLU A 182 -8.10 -12.87 -9.45
C GLU A 182 -8.17 -14.13 -10.33
N LYS A 183 -8.19 -13.95 -11.66
CA LYS A 183 -8.18 -15.07 -12.61
C LYS A 183 -6.89 -15.87 -12.50
N GLN A 184 -5.72 -15.22 -12.49
CA GLN A 184 -4.43 -15.92 -12.38
C GLN A 184 -4.28 -16.64 -11.05
N TYR A 185 -4.62 -15.96 -9.94
CA TYR A 185 -4.55 -16.55 -8.60
C TYR A 185 -5.40 -17.82 -8.50
N TYR A 186 -6.61 -17.81 -9.08
CA TYR A 186 -7.52 -18.95 -9.04
C TYR A 186 -7.13 -20.09 -10.02
N THR A 187 -6.58 -19.76 -11.19
CA THR A 187 -6.30 -20.75 -12.24
C THR A 187 -4.94 -21.44 -12.07
N GLN A 188 -4.01 -20.83 -11.34
CA GLN A 188 -2.65 -21.34 -11.15
C GLN A 188 -2.44 -21.61 -9.65
N THR A 189 -2.49 -22.88 -9.26
CA THR A 189 -2.44 -23.28 -7.84
C THR A 189 -1.13 -22.91 -7.15
N VAL A 190 -0.03 -22.77 -7.92
CA VAL A 190 1.30 -22.35 -7.43
C VAL A 190 1.28 -21.08 -6.56
N TYR A 191 0.36 -20.14 -6.79
CA TYR A 191 0.27 -18.94 -5.95
C TYR A 191 -0.19 -19.25 -4.53
N GLU A 192 -1.15 -20.16 -4.38
CA GLU A 192 -1.73 -20.58 -3.10
C GLU A 192 -0.93 -21.70 -2.44
N GLU A 193 -0.38 -22.63 -3.23
CA GLU A 193 0.26 -23.85 -2.71
C GLU A 193 1.76 -23.65 -2.45
N GLU A 194 2.39 -22.66 -3.08
CA GLU A 194 3.85 -22.47 -2.99
C GLU A 194 4.23 -21.03 -2.63
N ILE A 195 3.82 -20.05 -3.44
CA ILE A 195 4.30 -18.67 -3.30
C ILE A 195 3.84 -18.04 -1.99
N ILE A 196 2.60 -18.30 -1.55
CA ILE A 196 2.08 -17.75 -0.30
C ILE A 196 2.90 -18.18 0.92
N HIS A 197 3.51 -19.36 0.88
CA HIS A 197 4.32 -19.91 1.98
C HIS A 197 5.72 -19.33 2.04
N MET A 198 6.16 -18.65 0.98
CA MET A 198 7.44 -17.92 0.97
C MET A 198 7.35 -16.52 1.57
N LEU A 199 6.14 -15.99 1.78
CA LEU A 199 5.91 -14.64 2.27
C LEU A 199 6.20 -14.54 3.76
N GLU A 200 7.14 -13.68 4.14
CA GLU A 200 7.49 -13.37 5.52
C GLU A 200 6.81 -12.06 5.94
N TYR A 201 5.68 -12.16 6.63
CA TYR A 201 4.90 -10.98 7.01
C TYR A 201 5.48 -10.30 8.26
N CYS A 202 5.94 -9.05 8.12
CA CYS A 202 6.52 -8.23 9.19
C CYS A 202 5.54 -7.30 9.92
N GLY A 203 4.23 -7.36 9.61
CA GLY A 203 3.19 -6.67 10.37
C GLY A 203 2.60 -7.53 11.50
N THR A 204 1.97 -6.90 12.50
CA THR A 204 1.23 -7.56 13.58
C THR A 204 0.14 -8.48 13.03
N ASP A 205 0.36 -9.80 13.11
CA ASP A 205 -0.55 -10.97 13.07
C ASP A 205 -1.74 -11.04 12.09
N SER A 206 -2.03 -10.01 11.30
CA SER A 206 -3.27 -9.87 10.54
C SER A 206 -3.33 -10.79 9.32
N PHE A 207 -2.17 -11.15 8.76
CA PHE A 207 -2.08 -12.09 7.64
C PHE A 207 -2.27 -13.54 8.11
N LYS A 208 -1.60 -13.95 9.19
CA LYS A 208 -1.84 -15.26 9.84
C LYS A 208 -3.27 -15.35 10.37
N MET A 209 -3.79 -14.31 11.00
CA MET A 209 -5.19 -14.24 11.42
C MET A 209 -6.15 -14.24 10.24
N GLY A 210 -5.81 -13.62 9.11
CA GLY A 210 -6.58 -13.67 7.87
C GLY A 210 -6.63 -15.07 7.26
N GLN A 211 -5.49 -15.78 7.24
CA GLN A 211 -5.41 -17.17 6.79
C GLN A 211 -6.16 -18.13 7.73
N GLU A 212 -5.97 -17.99 9.04
CA GLU A 212 -6.75 -18.73 10.06
C GLU A 212 -8.25 -18.43 9.94
N PHE A 213 -8.62 -17.16 9.71
CA PHE A 213 -10.01 -16.76 9.50
C PHE A 213 -10.59 -17.41 8.25
N VAL A 214 -9.89 -17.36 7.10
CA VAL A 214 -10.37 -17.96 5.83
C VAL A 214 -10.47 -19.49 5.97
N LYS A 215 -9.44 -20.15 6.51
CA LYS A 215 -9.45 -21.61 6.78
C LYS A 215 -10.58 -22.03 7.71
N ARG A 216 -10.84 -21.25 8.77
CA ARG A 216 -11.97 -21.49 9.69
C ARG A 216 -13.32 -21.19 9.03
N PHE A 217 -13.41 -20.18 8.17
CA PHE A 217 -14.64 -19.83 7.45
C PHE A 217 -15.07 -20.92 6.46
N THR A 218 -14.13 -21.47 5.69
CA THR A 218 -14.40 -22.61 4.78
C THR A 218 -14.84 -23.85 5.55
N SER A 219 -14.30 -24.10 6.75
CA SER A 219 -14.72 -25.23 7.60
C SER A 219 -16.06 -25.03 8.33
N SER A 220 -16.51 -23.78 8.50
CA SER A 220 -17.72 -23.42 9.25
C SER A 220 -18.92 -23.07 8.36
N ALA A 221 -18.71 -22.87 7.06
CA ALA A 221 -19.76 -22.58 6.08
C ALA A 221 -20.77 -23.73 5.94
N ASP A 222 -20.35 -24.97 6.19
CA ASP A 222 -21.23 -26.15 6.19
C ASP A 222 -22.17 -26.22 7.43
N LYS A 223 -22.00 -25.35 8.43
CA LYS A 223 -22.75 -25.43 9.70
C LYS A 223 -23.54 -24.19 10.11
N LEU A 224 -23.60 -23.11 9.32
CA LEU A 224 -24.15 -21.84 9.83
C LEU A 224 -25.10 -21.13 8.87
N THR A 225 -26.36 -21.55 8.88
CA THR A 225 -27.50 -20.90 8.21
C THR A 225 -28.03 -19.64 8.93
N ASN A 226 -27.39 -19.15 10.01
CA ASN A 226 -28.03 -18.17 10.91
C ASN A 226 -27.21 -16.94 11.34
N LEU A 227 -26.17 -16.50 10.61
CA LEU A 227 -25.48 -15.23 10.94
C LEU A 227 -25.63 -14.16 9.86
N ASN A 228 -26.87 -13.66 9.70
CA ASN A 228 -27.16 -12.43 8.96
C ASN A 228 -26.80 -11.14 9.75
N LEU A 229 -26.24 -11.29 10.96
CA LEU A 229 -25.94 -10.18 11.87
C LEU A 229 -24.50 -9.64 11.74
N VAL A 230 -23.55 -10.46 11.30
CA VAL A 230 -22.11 -10.08 11.20
C VAL A 230 -21.80 -9.27 9.94
N SER A 231 -22.57 -9.45 8.86
CA SER A 231 -22.43 -8.66 7.62
C SER A 231 -22.68 -7.16 7.83
N ARG A 232 -23.39 -6.76 8.90
CA ARG A 232 -23.63 -5.35 9.21
C ARG A 232 -22.49 -4.68 9.97
N THR A 233 -21.63 -5.44 10.66
CA THR A 233 -20.50 -4.87 11.43
C THR A 233 -19.25 -4.67 10.56
N ILE A 234 -19.14 -5.37 9.41
CA ILE A 234 -18.02 -5.24 8.46
C ILE A 234 -18.30 -4.20 7.35
N ASN A 235 -19.55 -3.72 7.24
CA ASN A 235 -19.86 -2.52 6.45
C ASN A 235 -19.35 -1.27 7.19
N LEU A 236 -18.05 -1.01 7.06
CA LEU A 236 -17.53 0.36 7.13
C LEU A 236 -18.21 1.14 6.01
N ASP A 237 -19.05 2.09 6.42
CA ASP A 237 -19.80 3.05 5.60
C ASP A 237 -19.25 3.27 4.18
N ILE A 238 -19.88 2.61 3.22
CA ILE A 238 -19.95 3.08 1.84
C ILE A 238 -21.42 3.22 1.53
N THR A 239 -22.02 4.30 2.03
CA THR A 239 -23.28 4.80 1.50
C THR A 239 -22.97 6.11 0.78
N ASP A 240 -22.62 6.00 -0.50
CA ASP A 240 -22.80 7.10 -1.44
C ASP A 240 -24.31 7.34 -1.55
N GLN A 241 -24.85 8.36 -0.87
CA GLN A 241 -26.19 8.85 -1.18
C GLN A 241 -26.16 9.50 -2.57
N VAL A 242 -26.47 8.70 -3.58
CA VAL A 242 -26.92 9.18 -4.89
C VAL A 242 -28.38 9.58 -4.73
N VAL A 243 -28.63 10.87 -4.56
CA VAL A 243 -29.98 11.46 -4.66
C VAL A 243 -30.40 11.38 -6.13
N SER A 244 -31.35 10.50 -6.43
CA SER A 244 -32.06 10.47 -7.70
C SER A 244 -33.14 11.56 -7.70
N GLN A 245 -33.03 12.50 -8.66
CA GLN A 245 -34.06 13.49 -8.97
C GLN A 245 -35.32 12.84 -9.53
N LYS A 246 -36.50 13.32 -9.11
CA LYS A 246 -37.74 13.52 -9.92
C LYS A 246 -38.87 14.13 -9.07
N PRO A 247 -39.90 14.73 -9.69
CA PRO A 247 -40.03 16.13 -10.05
C PRO A 247 -40.85 16.97 -9.04
N VAL A 248 -40.71 18.28 -9.17
CA VAL A 248 -41.44 19.32 -8.42
C VAL A 248 -42.85 19.46 -9.01
N ASP A 249 -43.87 19.48 -8.14
CA ASP A 249 -45.08 20.28 -8.33
C ASP A 249 -45.65 20.71 -6.97
N CYS A 250 -46.23 21.91 -6.99
CA CYS A 250 -46.39 22.84 -5.87
C CYS A 250 -47.70 22.66 -5.08
N HIS A 251 -47.72 22.99 -3.77
CA HIS A 251 -48.48 24.13 -3.21
C HIS A 251 -48.66 24.11 -1.66
N ASN A 252 -48.21 25.21 -1.06
CA ASN A 252 -48.82 26.07 -0.03
C ASN A 252 -49.24 25.59 1.39
N SER A 253 -48.74 26.41 2.34
CA SER A 253 -49.50 27.07 3.44
C SER A 253 -49.45 26.48 4.87
N SER A 254 -48.48 27.02 5.63
CA SER A 254 -48.63 27.88 6.83
C SER A 254 -49.05 27.33 8.22
N LYS A 255 -48.33 27.91 9.21
CA LYS A 255 -48.63 28.21 10.65
C LYS A 255 -48.14 27.26 11.77
N THR A 256 -47.19 27.80 12.57
CA THR A 256 -47.16 28.03 14.05
C THR A 256 -47.97 27.07 14.96
N SER A 257 -47.60 26.64 16.18
CA SER A 257 -46.82 27.21 17.30
C SER A 257 -46.94 26.29 18.57
N VAL A 258 -46.11 26.55 19.60
CA VAL A 258 -46.25 26.24 21.07
C VAL A 258 -45.90 24.79 21.51
N SER A 259 -44.86 24.47 22.30
CA SER A 259 -44.41 24.80 23.69
C SER A 259 -44.98 23.90 24.83
N ALA A 260 -44.11 23.69 25.84
CA ALA A 260 -44.34 23.30 27.25
C ALA A 260 -44.14 21.83 27.72
N THR A 261 -42.97 21.61 28.32
CA THR A 261 -42.62 20.94 29.59
C THR A 261 -43.73 20.32 30.48
N SER A 262 -43.50 19.15 31.10
CA SER A 262 -43.09 19.02 32.53
C SER A 262 -42.91 17.56 33.00
N GLU A 263 -42.29 17.47 34.17
CA GLU A 263 -41.70 16.41 35.01
C GLU A 263 -42.61 15.28 35.54
N GLY A 264 -41.95 14.23 36.07
CA GLY A 264 -42.42 13.44 37.23
C GLY A 264 -42.47 11.92 37.00
N LEU A 265 -41.52 11.10 37.47
CA LEU A 265 -41.33 10.53 38.83
C LEU A 265 -41.87 9.07 38.98
N LEU A 266 -40.92 8.15 39.18
CA LEU A 266 -40.87 7.00 40.12
C LEU A 266 -41.74 5.72 40.03
N LEU A 267 -41.02 4.61 40.31
CA LEU A 267 -41.34 3.32 40.96
C LEU A 267 -42.07 2.23 40.13
N GLN A 268 -41.37 1.14 39.80
CA GLN A 268 -41.34 -0.16 40.52
C GLN A 268 -42.75 -0.78 40.69
N ASP A 269 -43.04 -1.92 40.07
CA ASP A 269 -42.93 -3.23 40.75
C ASP A 269 -43.26 -4.42 39.81
N THR A 270 -43.08 -5.59 40.39
CA THR A 270 -42.80 -6.95 39.92
C THR A 270 -43.95 -7.81 39.37
N SER A 271 -43.55 -8.79 38.54
CA SER A 271 -44.04 -10.18 38.43
C SER A 271 -45.48 -10.48 37.97
N LYS A 272 -45.62 -11.23 36.86
CA LYS A 272 -45.98 -12.67 36.86
C LYS A 272 -46.26 -13.20 35.45
N ILE A 273 -45.79 -14.42 35.25
CA ILE A 273 -46.01 -15.34 34.13
C ILE A 273 -47.50 -15.71 34.08
N GLU A 274 -48.10 -15.74 32.88
CA GLU A 274 -48.94 -16.88 32.49
C GLU A 274 -49.24 -16.97 30.98
N CYS A 275 -49.26 -18.23 30.56
CA CYS A 275 -49.36 -18.79 29.23
C CYS A 275 -50.82 -18.78 28.74
N PHE A 276 -51.05 -18.46 27.46
CA PHE A 276 -52.29 -18.83 26.78
C PHE A 276 -51.94 -19.66 25.55
N ASN A 277 -52.28 -20.95 25.63
CA ASN A 277 -52.26 -21.91 24.55
C ASN A 277 -53.64 -22.01 23.88
N GLN A 278 -53.61 -22.49 22.64
CA GLN A 278 -54.70 -22.95 21.76
C GLN A 278 -55.41 -21.83 20.97
N THR A 279 -55.51 -21.92 19.64
CA THR A 279 -55.98 -23.10 18.90
C THR A 279 -55.44 -23.14 17.47
N LEU A 280 -55.05 -24.35 17.02
CA LEU A 280 -54.69 -24.68 15.64
C LEU A 280 -55.83 -24.37 14.66
N SER A 281 -55.48 -23.74 13.53
CA SER A 281 -56.18 -23.90 12.27
C SER A 281 -55.19 -24.38 11.20
N THR A 282 -55.35 -25.64 10.84
CA THR A 282 -54.72 -26.28 9.69
C THR A 282 -55.29 -25.68 8.40
N ASN A 283 -54.44 -25.18 7.51
CA ASN A 283 -54.54 -25.51 6.08
C ASN A 283 -53.38 -24.98 5.22
N LYS A 284 -52.81 -25.97 4.51
CA LYS A 284 -52.17 -25.94 3.19
C LYS A 284 -50.80 -25.27 3.04
N SER A 285 -49.81 -26.16 2.87
CA SER A 285 -48.51 -25.91 2.26
C SER A 285 -48.64 -25.16 0.94
N SER A 286 -48.28 -23.88 0.93
CA SER A 286 -47.67 -23.28 -0.24
C SER A 286 -46.18 -23.57 -0.15
N TYR A 287 -45.74 -24.59 -0.88
CA TYR A 287 -44.35 -24.70 -1.27
C TYR A 287 -44.03 -23.43 -2.07
N THR A 288 -43.45 -22.42 -1.41
CA THR A 288 -42.68 -21.41 -2.12
C THR A 288 -41.53 -22.16 -2.75
N SER A 289 -41.69 -22.50 -4.03
CA SER A 289 -40.62 -22.89 -4.93
C SER A 289 -39.59 -21.76 -4.91
N CYS A 290 -38.67 -21.84 -3.97
CA CYS A 290 -37.50 -20.99 -3.98
C CYS A 290 -36.71 -21.37 -5.23
N ASN A 291 -36.56 -20.39 -6.11
CA ASN A 291 -36.01 -20.58 -7.44
C ASN A 291 -34.55 -21.10 -7.35
N PRO A 292 -34.20 -22.29 -7.89
CA PRO A 292 -32.85 -22.86 -7.86
C PRO A 292 -31.76 -21.89 -8.33
N GLN A 293 -32.11 -20.93 -9.19
CA GLN A 293 -31.22 -19.87 -9.66
C GLN A 293 -30.79 -18.88 -8.58
N SER A 294 -31.59 -18.62 -7.55
CA SER A 294 -31.23 -17.65 -6.49
C SER A 294 -30.07 -18.17 -5.63
N TYR A 295 -30.10 -19.45 -5.25
CA TYR A 295 -29.01 -20.11 -4.51
C TYR A 295 -27.73 -20.24 -5.35
N HIS A 296 -27.89 -20.50 -6.64
CA HIS A 296 -26.76 -20.61 -7.57
C HIS A 296 -26.09 -19.26 -7.84
N LEU A 297 -26.86 -18.16 -7.77
CA LEU A 297 -26.35 -16.79 -7.85
C LEU A 297 -25.70 -16.34 -6.54
N LEU A 298 -26.32 -16.63 -5.39
CA LEU A 298 -25.78 -16.34 -4.05
C LEU A 298 -24.48 -17.09 -3.79
N SER A 299 -24.39 -18.39 -4.13
CA SER A 299 -23.16 -19.17 -4.02
C SER A 299 -22.06 -18.69 -4.98
N LYS A 300 -22.42 -18.23 -6.18
CA LYS A 300 -21.47 -17.64 -7.14
C LYS A 300 -20.96 -16.27 -6.69
N GLU A 301 -21.81 -15.46 -6.06
CA GLU A 301 -21.46 -14.17 -5.48
C GLU A 301 -20.58 -14.34 -4.23
N GLN A 302 -20.93 -15.25 -3.33
CA GLN A 302 -20.11 -15.62 -2.18
C GLN A 302 -18.74 -16.14 -2.60
N ARG A 303 -18.68 -17.04 -3.59
CA ARG A 303 -17.42 -17.55 -4.13
C ARG A 303 -16.58 -16.43 -4.75
N ARG A 304 -17.18 -15.52 -5.51
CA ARG A 304 -16.50 -14.36 -6.10
C ARG A 304 -15.95 -13.42 -5.01
N ASN A 305 -16.72 -13.19 -3.95
CA ASN A 305 -16.28 -12.37 -2.82
C ASN A 305 -15.13 -13.01 -2.05
N SER A 306 -15.09 -14.35 -1.92
CA SER A 306 -13.95 -15.07 -1.33
C SER A 306 -12.68 -14.89 -2.18
N LEU A 307 -12.77 -15.12 -3.49
CA LEU A 307 -11.63 -15.00 -4.41
C LEU A 307 -11.02 -13.60 -4.42
N ARG A 308 -11.88 -12.58 -4.42
CA ARG A 308 -11.44 -11.18 -4.34
C ARG A 308 -10.72 -10.90 -3.02
N LYS A 309 -11.22 -11.43 -1.91
CA LYS A 309 -10.60 -11.28 -0.59
C LYS A 309 -9.24 -11.98 -0.53
N GLU A 310 -9.14 -13.21 -1.02
CA GLU A 310 -7.89 -13.98 -1.09
C GLU A 310 -6.85 -13.28 -1.96
N SER A 311 -7.24 -12.83 -3.17
CA SER A 311 -6.35 -12.10 -4.07
C SER A 311 -5.87 -10.76 -3.48
N LEU A 312 -6.72 -10.06 -2.72
CA LEU A 312 -6.35 -8.85 -1.99
C LEU A 312 -5.35 -9.15 -0.86
N ILE A 313 -5.59 -10.21 -0.10
CA ILE A 313 -4.68 -10.67 0.96
C ILE A 313 -3.33 -11.08 0.37
N PHE A 314 -3.35 -11.80 -0.76
CA PHE A 314 -2.15 -12.18 -1.49
C PHE A 314 -1.40 -10.94 -2.02
N MET A 315 -2.09 -9.97 -2.63
CA MET A 315 -1.50 -8.68 -3.02
C MET A 315 -0.80 -8.02 -1.84
N LYS A 316 -1.48 -7.94 -0.68
CA LYS A 316 -0.90 -7.33 0.52
C LYS A 316 0.37 -8.05 0.96
N GLY A 317 0.32 -9.38 1.04
CA GLY A 317 1.47 -10.21 1.43
C GLY A 317 2.66 -10.05 0.50
N VAL A 318 2.43 -10.15 -0.82
CA VAL A 318 3.46 -10.02 -1.86
C VAL A 318 4.05 -8.61 -1.89
N MET A 319 3.23 -7.57 -1.69
CA MET A 319 3.71 -6.19 -1.59
C MET A 319 4.52 -5.96 -0.32
N ASP A 320 4.04 -6.41 0.85
CA ASP A 320 4.76 -6.21 2.11
C ASP A 320 6.08 -7.00 2.13
N GLU A 321 6.11 -8.22 1.61
CA GLU A 321 7.31 -9.03 1.42
C GLU A 321 8.45 -8.25 0.73
N CYS A 322 8.13 -7.53 -0.35
CA CYS A 322 9.14 -6.87 -1.17
C CYS A 322 9.32 -5.37 -0.90
N THR A 323 8.35 -4.71 -0.30
CA THR A 323 8.34 -3.23 -0.17
C THR A 323 8.30 -2.77 1.28
N HIS A 324 7.94 -3.62 2.25
CA HIS A 324 7.89 -3.16 3.62
C HIS A 324 9.30 -2.88 4.14
N VAL A 325 9.59 -1.63 4.49
CA VAL A 325 10.92 -1.15 4.89
C VAL A 325 11.46 -1.89 6.12
N ALA A 326 10.58 -2.41 6.99
CA ALA A 326 10.99 -3.27 8.10
C ALA A 326 11.63 -4.61 7.69
N ASN A 327 11.52 -5.04 6.44
CA ASN A 327 12.22 -6.20 5.88
C ASN A 327 13.66 -5.88 5.48
N PHE A 328 14.06 -4.61 5.61
CA PHE A 328 15.37 -4.10 5.27
C PHE A 328 16.10 -3.65 6.54
N SER A 329 17.42 -3.56 6.43
CA SER A 329 18.25 -3.09 7.53
C SER A 329 17.89 -1.65 7.91
N VAL A 330 17.90 -1.35 9.20
CA VAL A 330 17.76 0.02 9.71
C VAL A 330 18.96 0.83 9.19
N PRO A 331 18.78 2.00 8.55
CA PRO A 331 19.86 2.87 8.10
C PRO A 331 20.93 3.10 9.16
N VAL A 332 22.17 3.34 8.75
CA VAL A 332 23.33 3.43 9.66
C VAL A 332 23.12 4.47 10.75
N ASP A 333 22.53 5.61 10.39
CA ASP A 333 22.18 6.66 11.34
C ASP A 333 20.78 7.23 11.05
N PRO A 334 19.73 6.73 11.73
CA PRO A 334 18.37 7.24 11.57
C PRO A 334 18.19 8.70 11.98
N SER A 335 19.10 9.30 12.76
CA SER A 335 18.96 10.70 13.20
C SER A 335 19.12 11.72 12.05
N LEU A 336 19.72 11.29 10.94
CA LEU A 336 19.84 12.05 9.69
C LEU A 336 18.58 12.00 8.81
N ILE A 337 17.55 11.24 9.22
CA ILE A 337 16.37 10.98 8.41
C ILE A 337 15.24 11.92 8.82
N ILE A 338 14.71 12.65 7.84
CA ILE A 338 13.56 13.54 8.01
C ILE A 338 12.47 13.13 7.03
N VAL A 339 11.49 12.38 7.54
CA VAL A 339 10.33 11.92 6.77
C VAL A 339 9.31 13.05 6.68
N VAL A 340 8.89 13.43 5.48
CA VAL A 340 7.86 14.47 5.29
C VAL A 340 6.53 13.83 4.91
N GLN A 341 5.47 14.10 5.67
CA GLN A 341 4.15 13.48 5.51
C GLN A 341 3.02 14.49 5.41
N ALA A 342 2.02 14.19 4.59
CA ALA A 342 0.76 14.91 4.59
C ALA A 342 -0.20 14.33 5.65
N LYS A 343 -0.80 15.19 6.48
CA LYS A 343 -1.73 14.77 7.55
C LYS A 343 -2.97 14.08 6.98
N GLU A 344 -3.51 14.60 5.88
CA GLU A 344 -4.76 14.15 5.26
C GLU A 344 -4.53 13.28 4.02
N ASP A 345 -3.34 12.66 3.91
CA ASP A 345 -2.95 11.82 2.78
C ASP A 345 -3.94 10.66 2.56
N ALA A 346 -4.65 10.70 1.43
CA ALA A 346 -5.52 9.60 1.00
C ALA A 346 -4.85 8.66 -0.01
N TYR A 347 -3.69 9.07 -0.54
CA TYR A 347 -2.95 8.35 -1.55
C TYR A 347 -2.21 7.16 -0.97
N ILE A 348 -1.58 7.35 0.19
CA ILE A 348 -0.86 6.34 0.95
C ILE A 348 -1.53 6.15 2.32
N PRO A 349 -2.54 5.26 2.41
CA PRO A 349 -3.18 4.93 3.67
C PRO A 349 -2.17 4.37 4.69
N ARG A 350 -2.23 4.88 5.92
CA ARG A 350 -1.30 4.49 7.00
C ARG A 350 -1.91 3.59 8.06
N THR A 351 -3.22 3.36 8.02
CA THR A 351 -3.94 2.55 9.02
C THR A 351 -3.47 1.10 9.01
N GLY A 352 -3.10 0.57 10.18
CA GLY A 352 -2.69 -0.83 10.33
C GLY A 352 -1.30 -1.14 9.74
N VAL A 353 -0.47 -0.11 9.53
CA VAL A 353 0.91 -0.22 9.05
C VAL A 353 1.85 0.36 10.11
N ARG A 354 2.96 -0.32 10.38
CA ARG A 354 3.98 0.12 11.33
C ARG A 354 4.56 1.49 10.92
N SER A 355 4.72 2.40 11.88
CA SER A 355 5.26 3.74 11.60
C SER A 355 6.75 3.70 11.28
N LEU A 356 7.23 4.65 10.48
CA LEU A 356 8.67 4.75 10.17
C LEU A 356 9.52 5.03 11.42
N GLN A 357 8.98 5.73 12.43
CA GLN A 357 9.68 5.96 13.70
C GLN A 357 9.86 4.68 14.52
N GLU A 358 8.90 3.76 14.47
CA GLU A 358 9.06 2.45 15.11
C GLU A 358 10.07 1.57 14.38
N ILE A 359 10.18 1.70 13.05
CA ILE A 359 11.12 0.92 12.23
C ILE A 359 12.53 1.51 12.31
N TRP A 360 12.65 2.84 12.33
CA TRP A 360 13.89 3.59 12.37
C TRP A 360 13.92 4.53 13.58
N PRO A 361 14.28 4.00 14.77
CA PRO A 361 14.32 4.79 15.99
C PRO A 361 15.27 5.98 15.84
N GLY A 362 14.76 7.19 16.10
CA GLY A 362 15.52 8.44 15.98
C GLY A 362 15.26 9.24 14.71
N CYS A 363 14.52 8.72 13.73
CA CYS A 363 14.10 9.53 12.58
C CYS A 363 13.02 10.55 12.98
N GLU A 364 13.03 11.72 12.33
CA GLU A 364 11.98 12.71 12.48
C GLU A 364 10.84 12.47 11.48
N ILE A 365 9.58 12.66 11.90
CA ILE A 365 8.45 12.80 10.96
C ILE A 365 7.90 14.21 11.05
N ARG A 366 7.97 14.94 9.94
CA ARG A 366 7.39 16.27 9.75
C ARG A 366 6.04 16.15 9.08
N TYR A 367 5.00 16.57 9.80
CA TYR A 367 3.65 16.57 9.27
C TYR A 367 3.29 17.92 8.64
N LEU A 368 2.74 17.87 7.43
CA LEU A 368 2.26 18.98 6.65
C LEU A 368 0.72 18.96 6.58
N GLU A 369 0.11 20.14 6.59
CA GLU A 369 -1.32 20.28 6.33
C GLU A 369 -1.66 19.96 4.86
N GLY A 370 -2.84 19.34 4.65
CA GLY A 370 -3.35 18.92 3.36
C GLY A 370 -3.12 17.44 3.04
N GLY A 371 -3.52 17.06 1.83
CA GLY A 371 -3.35 15.71 1.26
C GLY A 371 -2.11 15.57 0.39
N HIS A 372 -1.91 14.37 -0.15
CA HIS A 372 -0.73 14.00 -0.93
C HIS A 372 -0.53 14.91 -2.14
N ILE A 373 -1.57 15.08 -2.95
CA ILE A 373 -1.47 15.84 -4.20
C ILE A 373 -1.29 17.33 -3.92
N SER A 374 -2.03 17.86 -2.95
CA SER A 374 -1.89 19.26 -2.55
C SER A 374 -0.52 19.56 -1.95
N ALA A 375 0.04 18.63 -1.17
CA ALA A 375 1.38 18.79 -0.60
C ALA A 375 2.43 18.79 -1.71
N TYR A 376 2.33 17.87 -2.67
CA TYR A 376 3.21 17.82 -3.83
C TYR A 376 3.20 19.12 -4.64
N LEU A 377 2.03 19.68 -4.91
CA LEU A 377 1.88 20.88 -5.73
C LEU A 377 2.27 22.17 -5.01
N PHE A 378 1.99 22.28 -3.71
CA PHE A 378 2.03 23.57 -3.00
C PHE A 378 3.01 23.64 -1.83
N LYS A 379 3.67 22.54 -1.45
CA LYS A 379 4.55 22.49 -0.24
C LYS A 379 6.01 22.17 -0.55
N GLN A 380 6.45 22.34 -1.81
CA GLN A 380 7.83 22.06 -2.22
C GLN A 380 8.91 22.84 -1.44
N GLY A 381 8.59 24.05 -0.95
CA GLY A 381 9.49 24.80 -0.07
C GLY A 381 9.83 24.05 1.22
N LEU A 382 8.87 23.32 1.79
CA LEU A 382 9.06 22.52 3.02
C LEU A 382 9.86 21.24 2.75
N PHE A 383 9.76 20.67 1.55
CA PHE A 383 10.61 19.55 1.14
C PHE A 383 12.08 20.00 1.05
N ARG A 384 12.33 21.15 0.41
CA ARG A 384 13.69 21.73 0.33
C ARG A 384 14.25 22.06 1.71
N GLN A 385 13.44 22.62 2.61
CA GLN A 385 13.87 22.88 3.97
C GLN A 385 14.28 21.60 4.70
N ALA A 386 13.51 20.51 4.55
CA ALA A 386 13.88 19.22 5.13
C ALA A 386 15.20 18.67 4.57
N ILE A 387 15.50 18.92 3.29
CA ILE A 387 16.80 18.58 2.69
C ILE A 387 17.91 19.37 3.38
N TYR A 388 17.81 20.70 3.46
CA TYR A 388 18.82 21.53 4.12
C TYR A 388 19.07 21.10 5.57
N ASP A 389 18.01 20.93 6.36
CA ASP A 389 18.12 20.54 7.77
C ASP A 389 18.79 19.17 7.95
N ALA A 390 18.52 18.21 7.06
CA ALA A 390 19.14 16.89 7.12
C ALA A 390 20.65 16.94 6.80
N PHE A 391 21.05 17.77 5.83
CA PHE A 391 22.47 18.01 5.54
C PHE A 391 23.17 18.79 6.67
N GLU A 392 22.51 19.77 7.28
CA GLU A 392 23.05 20.47 8.46
C GLU A 392 23.33 19.51 9.61
N ARG A 393 22.41 18.56 9.88
CA ARG A 393 22.64 17.49 10.87
C ARG A 393 23.84 16.63 10.53
N PHE A 394 24.00 16.28 9.25
CA PHE A 394 25.14 15.49 8.81
C PHE A 394 26.44 16.25 9.02
N LEU A 395 26.52 17.50 8.57
CA LEU A 395 27.72 18.33 8.73
C LEU A 395 28.08 18.51 10.21
N HIS A 396 27.10 18.81 11.05
CA HIS A 396 27.34 18.98 12.49
C HIS A 396 27.89 17.70 13.16
N LYS A 397 27.46 16.52 12.71
CA LYS A 397 27.81 15.24 13.34
C LYS A 397 29.05 14.57 12.74
N TYR A 398 29.31 14.76 11.45
CA TYR A 398 30.28 13.99 10.68
C TYR A 398 31.34 14.83 9.94
N ALA A 399 31.18 16.15 9.85
CA ALA A 399 32.13 17.02 9.15
C ALA A 399 33.14 17.75 10.07
N ASN A 400 33.21 17.35 11.35
CA ASN A 400 34.21 17.83 12.32
C ASN A 400 35.38 16.87 12.44
#